data_AF-A0A6N2C6C7-F1
#
_entry.id   AF-A0A6N2C6C7-F1
#
_cell.length_a   1.000
_cell.length_b   1.000
_cell.length_c   1.000
_cell.angle_alpha   90.00
_cell.angle_beta   90.00
_cell.angle_gamma   90.00
#
_symmetry.space_group_name_H-M   'P 1'
#
loop_
_entity.id
_entity.type
_entity.pdbx_description
1 polymer ?
#
loop_
_entity_poly.entity_id
_entity_poly.type
_entity_poly.pdbx_seq_one_letter_code
_entity_poly.pdbx_strand_id
1 'polypeptide(L)'
;MKKMVKAETKKKAKCFKDVDKKKNMQRLGGGRGGLSLEAFANAKTKTNTYNPAIIKKQREFYKNAKYVNKYKRIVKQQQGEPSGSARQLEDEEVDIRRNKKNSARSLREIYERKREEDDKARMETEATILARKEEMQRAESRRKELREKMFKKTKSGQPVMKYRIEHILETLQGSKV
;
A
#
# COMPACT_ATOMS: atom_id res chain seq x y z
N MET A 1 -46.82 40.62 49.78
CA MET A 1 -45.48 40.13 49.35
C MET A 1 -45.20 38.77 49.98
N LYS A 2 -45.26 37.67 49.21
CA LYS A 2 -44.52 36.41 49.46
C LYS A 2 -44.63 35.55 48.19
N LYS A 3 -43.47 35.01 47.80
CA LYS A 3 -43.08 34.64 46.44
C LYS A 3 -43.65 33.29 45.99
N MET A 4 -43.84 33.19 44.67
CA MET A 4 -44.01 31.97 43.90
C MET A 4 -42.94 30.93 44.26
N VAL A 5 -43.33 29.66 44.37
CA VAL A 5 -42.40 28.52 44.29
C VAL A 5 -42.90 27.62 43.17
N LYS A 6 -42.22 27.69 42.02
CA LYS A 6 -42.36 26.77 40.89
C LYS A 6 -41.84 25.39 41.30
N ALA A 7 -42.63 24.35 41.05
CA ALA A 7 -42.17 22.97 41.12
C ALA A 7 -41.32 22.67 39.87
N GLU A 8 -40.02 22.44 40.06
CA GLU A 8 -39.14 21.92 39.03
C GLU A 8 -38.86 20.43 39.29
N THR A 9 -39.45 19.57 38.47
CA THR A 9 -39.15 18.14 38.44
C THR A 9 -37.79 17.91 37.77
N LYS A 10 -36.72 17.81 38.58
CA LYS A 10 -35.39 17.40 38.11
C LYS A 10 -35.42 15.91 37.72
N LYS A 11 -35.65 15.60 36.44
CA LYS A 11 -35.33 14.30 35.85
C LYS A 11 -33.81 14.08 35.97
N LYS A 12 -33.39 13.06 36.74
CA LYS A 12 -32.01 12.56 36.76
C LYS A 12 -31.66 12.01 35.38
N ALA A 13 -30.86 12.76 34.61
CA ALA A 13 -30.17 12.20 33.45
C ALA A 13 -29.08 11.25 33.97
N LYS A 14 -29.21 9.96 33.68
CA LYS A 14 -28.11 8.99 33.83
C LYS A 14 -27.04 9.34 32.78
N CYS A 15 -25.89 9.86 33.22
CA CYS A 15 -24.72 9.92 32.35
C CYS A 15 -24.15 8.50 32.21
N PHE A 16 -24.44 7.85 31.09
CA PHE A 16 -23.65 6.70 30.65
C PHE A 16 -22.21 7.17 30.48
N LYS A 17 -21.27 6.55 31.20
CA LYS A 17 -19.85 6.79 30.98
C LYS A 17 -19.46 6.01 29.72
N ASP A 18 -19.31 6.71 28.61
CA ASP A 18 -18.65 6.17 27.42
C ASP A 18 -17.18 5.87 27.78
N VAL A 19 -16.90 4.62 28.14
CA VAL A 19 -15.54 4.10 28.29
C VAL A 19 -15.06 3.75 26.88
N ASP A 20 -14.88 4.76 26.03
CA ASP A 20 -14.43 4.58 24.66
C ASP A 20 -12.98 5.06 24.48
N LYS A 21 -12.11 4.07 24.18
CA LYS A 21 -11.05 4.13 23.16
C LYS A 21 -9.91 5.15 23.29
N LYS A 22 -9.37 5.40 24.48
CA LYS A 22 -8.13 6.21 24.65
C LYS A 22 -6.80 5.46 24.49
N LYS A 23 -6.71 4.40 23.69
CA LYS A 23 -5.44 3.64 23.55
C LYS A 23 -5.13 3.22 22.12
N ASN A 24 -5.00 4.18 21.20
CA ASN A 24 -4.12 3.99 20.03
C ASN A 24 -3.72 5.26 19.25
N MET A 25 -3.65 6.44 19.87
CA MET A 25 -3.27 7.67 19.15
C MET A 25 -1.77 7.74 18.83
N GLN A 26 -0.92 6.99 19.55
CA GLN A 26 0.53 7.16 19.48
C GLN A 26 1.21 6.47 18.27
N ARG A 27 0.49 5.64 17.51
CA ARG A 27 1.14 4.80 16.49
C ARG A 27 1.48 5.51 15.18
N LEU A 28 0.99 6.74 14.96
CA LEU A 28 1.39 7.61 13.84
C LEU A 28 1.32 9.10 14.23
N GLY A 29 2.13 9.55 15.19
CA GLY A 29 2.28 10.98 15.50
C GLY A 29 1.17 11.62 16.36
N GLY A 30 0.31 10.84 17.01
CA GLY A 30 -0.74 11.37 17.89
C GLY A 30 -0.24 11.59 19.32
N GLY A 31 0.30 12.77 19.54
CA GLY A 31 0.48 13.36 20.86
C GLY A 31 0.54 14.89 20.75
N ARG A 32 1.40 15.37 19.84
CA ARG A 32 1.52 16.78 19.41
C ARG A 32 2.26 16.88 18.07
N GLY A 33 1.56 16.72 16.96
CA GLY A 33 2.13 16.93 15.63
C GLY A 33 2.61 15.66 14.94
N GLY A 34 1.92 15.32 13.85
CA GLY A 34 2.58 14.67 12.72
C GLY A 34 3.72 15.56 12.19
N LEU A 35 4.44 15.09 11.18
CA LEU A 35 5.46 15.88 10.49
C LEU A 35 4.92 17.30 10.25
N SER A 36 5.69 18.32 10.65
CA SER A 36 5.25 19.71 10.51
C SER A 36 4.87 19.98 9.05
N LEU A 37 3.95 20.91 8.81
CA LEU A 37 3.60 21.32 7.44
C LEU A 37 4.85 21.71 6.65
N GLU A 38 5.81 22.33 7.34
CA GLU A 38 7.15 22.62 6.85
C GLU A 38 7.96 21.37 6.48
N ALA A 39 7.93 20.30 7.28
CA ALA A 39 8.58 19.03 6.93
C ALA A 39 7.94 18.36 5.69
N PHE A 40 6.62 18.45 5.53
CA PHE A 40 5.92 17.98 4.33
C PHE A 40 6.26 18.79 3.09
N ALA A 41 6.28 20.13 3.20
CA ALA A 41 6.70 21.01 2.11
C ALA A 41 8.16 20.75 1.73
N ASN A 42 9.05 20.66 2.71
CA ASN A 42 10.48 20.39 2.52
C ASN A 42 10.77 18.99 1.96
N ALA A 43 9.87 18.02 2.14
CA ALA A 43 10.01 16.70 1.51
C ALA A 43 9.81 16.76 -0.02
N LYS A 44 9.02 17.71 -0.52
CA LYS A 44 8.76 17.91 -1.96
C LYS A 44 9.71 18.92 -2.62
N THR A 45 10.27 19.86 -1.88
CA THR A 45 11.18 20.90 -2.41
C THR A 45 12.66 20.51 -2.41
N LYS A 46 13.03 19.39 -1.78
CA LYS A 46 14.40 18.85 -1.85
C LYS A 46 14.69 18.36 -3.28
N THR A 47 15.17 19.25 -4.12
CA THR A 47 15.82 18.90 -5.38
C THR A 47 17.07 18.09 -5.07
N ASN A 48 16.95 16.78 -5.19
CA ASN A 48 17.99 15.75 -5.30
C ASN A 48 19.44 16.18 -4.98
N THR A 49 19.70 16.50 -3.71
CA THR A 49 21.06 16.71 -3.20
C THR A 49 21.47 15.47 -2.41
N TYR A 50 21.48 14.34 -3.11
CA TYR A 50 21.97 13.09 -2.55
C TYR A 50 23.49 13.17 -2.39
N ASN A 51 23.94 13.60 -1.20
CA ASN A 51 25.34 13.54 -0.82
C ASN A 51 25.55 12.37 0.17
N PRO A 52 26.15 11.25 -0.29
CA PRO A 52 26.32 10.06 0.55
C PRO A 52 27.21 10.29 1.77
N ALA A 53 28.14 11.25 1.72
CA ALA A 53 29.03 11.55 2.84
C ALA A 53 28.26 12.20 4.01
N ILE A 54 27.33 13.11 3.71
CA ILE A 54 26.49 13.76 4.73
C ILE A 54 25.55 12.74 5.38
N ILE A 55 24.96 11.85 4.59
CA ILE A 55 24.08 10.79 5.08
C ILE A 55 24.84 9.82 5.99
N LYS A 56 26.06 9.43 5.62
CA LYS A 56 26.93 8.58 6.47
C LYS A 56 27.23 9.26 7.81
N LYS A 57 27.65 10.54 7.80
CA LYS A 57 27.91 11.32 9.02
C LYS A 57 26.68 11.41 9.93
N GLN A 58 25.49 11.65 9.37
CA GLN A 58 24.24 11.69 10.16
C GLN A 58 23.90 10.34 10.78
N ARG A 59 24.07 9.24 10.04
CA ARG A 59 23.84 7.87 10.54
C ARG A 59 24.81 7.53 11.67
N GLU A 60 26.08 7.86 11.51
CA GLU A 60 27.12 7.63 12.52
C GLU A 60 26.85 8.47 13.77
N PHE A 61 26.53 9.75 13.62
CA PHE A 61 26.16 10.62 14.75
C PHE A 61 25.00 10.04 15.56
N TYR A 62 23.95 9.59 14.88
CA TYR A 62 22.79 8.97 15.54
C TYR A 62 23.14 7.65 16.23
N LYS A 63 23.97 6.81 15.60
CA LYS A 63 24.47 5.56 16.19
C LYS A 63 25.30 5.83 17.45
N ASN A 64 26.17 6.84 17.40
CA ASN A 64 27.00 7.24 18.53
C ASN A 64 26.15 7.79 19.68
N ALA A 65 25.17 8.66 19.39
CA ALA A 65 24.24 9.17 20.39
C ALA A 65 23.48 8.03 21.09
N LYS A 66 23.07 6.98 20.35
CA LYS A 66 22.47 5.78 20.93
C LYS A 66 23.41 5.07 21.90
N TYR A 67 24.68 4.89 21.53
CA TYR A 67 25.65 4.22 22.40
C TYR A 67 25.97 5.04 23.65
N VAL A 68 26.13 6.36 23.52
CA VAL A 68 26.31 7.26 24.66
C VAL A 68 25.12 7.19 25.61
N ASN A 69 23.89 7.22 25.09
CA ASN A 69 22.69 7.10 25.92
C ASN A 69 22.57 5.73 26.59
N LYS A 70 22.92 4.66 25.88
CA LYS A 70 22.98 3.30 26.44
C LYS A 70 24.00 3.24 27.60
N TYR A 71 25.19 3.79 27.40
CA TYR A 71 26.23 3.84 28.42
C TYR A 71 25.78 4.67 29.64
N LYS A 72 25.24 5.87 29.43
CA LYS A 72 24.70 6.71 30.51
C LYS A 72 23.62 5.99 31.33
N ARG A 73 22.76 5.18 30.70
CA ARG A 73 21.76 4.36 31.41
C ARG A 73 22.41 3.30 32.29
N ILE A 74 23.42 2.60 31.78
CA ILE A 74 24.15 1.56 32.53
C ILE A 74 24.90 2.19 33.71
N VAL A 75 25.61 3.30 33.49
CA VAL A 75 26.30 4.04 34.56
C VAL A 75 25.32 4.50 35.63
N LYS A 76 24.16 5.04 35.24
CA LYS A 76 23.11 5.44 36.18
C LYS A 76 22.55 4.27 36.99
N GLN A 77 22.46 3.08 36.40
CA GLN A 77 22.06 1.85 37.10
C GLN A 77 23.14 1.38 38.09
N GLN A 78 24.42 1.50 37.74
CA GLN A 78 25.54 1.13 38.61
C GLN A 78 25.76 2.11 39.77
N GLN A 79 25.45 3.40 39.57
CA GLN A 79 25.59 4.45 40.59
C GLN A 79 24.43 4.49 41.62
N GLY A 80 23.52 3.52 41.59
CA GLY A 80 22.63 3.26 42.74
C GLY A 80 21.51 4.28 42.96
N GLU A 81 20.98 4.92 41.92
CA GLU A 81 19.68 5.62 41.99
C GLU A 81 18.55 4.61 41.71
N PRO A 82 17.81 4.11 42.72
CA PRO A 82 16.75 3.13 42.50
C PRO A 82 15.50 3.85 42.01
N SER A 83 15.47 4.22 40.74
CA SER A 83 14.21 4.59 40.07
C SER A 83 13.37 3.32 39.87
N GLY A 84 12.66 2.87 40.91
CA GLY A 84 11.38 2.14 40.93
C GLY A 84 11.04 1.06 39.89
N SER A 85 11.97 0.58 39.06
CA SER A 85 11.67 -0.21 37.85
C SER A 85 12.11 -1.67 37.97
N ALA A 86 12.90 -2.04 38.98
CA ALA A 86 13.40 -3.40 39.12
C ALA A 86 12.31 -4.43 39.45
N ARG A 87 11.17 -4.01 40.03
CA ARG A 87 10.04 -4.91 40.33
C ARG A 87 9.11 -5.18 39.14
N GLN A 88 9.35 -4.62 37.96
CA GLN A 88 8.52 -4.85 36.75
C GLN A 88 9.08 -5.92 35.81
N LEU A 89 10.31 -6.42 36.00
CA LEU A 89 10.98 -7.27 35.01
C LEU A 89 10.43 -8.70 34.92
N GLU A 90 9.84 -9.24 35.99
CA GLU A 90 9.38 -10.63 36.03
C GLU A 90 7.97 -10.82 35.40
N ASP A 91 7.06 -9.85 35.58
CA ASP A 91 5.74 -9.86 34.93
C ASP A 91 5.82 -9.48 33.43
N GLU A 92 6.76 -8.60 33.06
CA GLU A 92 6.97 -8.20 31.66
C GLU A 92 7.54 -9.35 30.81
N GLU A 93 8.30 -10.29 31.36
CA GLU A 93 8.92 -11.36 30.55
C GLU A 93 7.90 -12.36 30.00
N VAL A 94 6.85 -12.66 30.77
CA VAL A 94 5.74 -13.56 30.36
C VAL A 94 4.85 -12.87 29.32
N ASP A 95 4.61 -11.56 29.49
CA ASP A 95 3.77 -10.77 28.59
C ASP A 95 4.49 -10.44 27.26
N ILE A 96 5.82 -10.21 27.29
CA ILE A 96 6.68 -10.08 26.10
C ILE A 96 6.65 -11.38 25.28
N ARG A 97 6.71 -12.56 25.91
CA ARG A 97 6.66 -13.86 25.21
C ARG A 97 5.30 -14.12 24.55
N ARG A 98 4.19 -13.72 25.17
CA ARG A 98 2.84 -13.83 24.59
C ARG A 98 2.63 -12.82 23.45
N ASN A 99 3.05 -11.56 23.61
CA ASN A 99 2.97 -10.55 22.56
C ASN A 99 3.85 -10.88 21.33
N LYS A 100 5.02 -11.49 21.53
CA LYS A 100 5.92 -11.88 20.42
C LYS A 100 5.31 -13.00 19.57
N LYS A 101 4.57 -13.95 20.16
CA LYS A 101 3.84 -15.00 19.43
C LYS A 101 2.67 -14.43 18.62
N ASN A 102 1.92 -13.48 19.18
CA ASN A 102 0.84 -12.79 18.45
C ASN A 102 1.38 -11.88 17.33
N SER A 103 2.50 -11.19 17.54
CA SER A 103 3.19 -10.42 16.50
C SER A 103 3.75 -11.31 15.38
N ALA A 104 4.29 -12.48 15.70
CA ALA A 104 4.79 -13.42 14.69
C ALA A 104 3.64 -14.01 13.85
N ARG A 105 2.48 -14.28 14.47
CA ARG A 105 1.26 -14.70 13.77
C ARG A 105 0.75 -13.60 12.83
N SER A 106 0.74 -12.35 13.29
CA SER A 106 0.39 -11.18 12.45
C SER A 106 1.34 -10.96 11.28
N LEU A 107 2.65 -11.21 11.44
CA LEU A 107 3.61 -11.13 10.34
C LEU A 107 3.34 -12.20 9.27
N ARG A 108 3.05 -13.44 9.70
CA ARG A 108 2.71 -14.53 8.78
C ARG A 108 1.47 -14.19 7.95
N GLU A 109 0.42 -13.66 8.59
CA GLU A 109 -0.80 -13.22 7.90
C GLU A 109 -0.53 -12.10 6.88
N ILE A 110 0.40 -11.17 7.16
CA ILE A 110 0.76 -10.11 6.21
C ILE A 110 1.48 -10.70 4.99
N TYR A 111 2.37 -11.67 5.18
CA TYR A 111 3.06 -12.34 4.07
C TYR A 111 2.10 -13.18 3.22
N GLU A 112 1.18 -13.90 3.85
CA GLU A 112 0.16 -14.69 3.17
C GLU A 112 -0.76 -13.78 2.34
N ARG A 113 -1.27 -12.69 2.93
CA ARG A 113 -2.08 -11.70 2.18
C ARG A 113 -1.33 -11.11 1.00
N LYS A 114 -0.07 -10.71 1.18
CA LYS A 114 0.74 -10.15 0.09
C LYS A 114 0.93 -11.17 -1.04
N ARG A 115 1.16 -12.43 -0.70
CA ARG A 115 1.30 -13.50 -1.70
C ARG A 115 0.01 -13.72 -2.48
N GLU A 116 -1.14 -13.73 -1.80
CA GLU A 116 -2.45 -13.84 -2.44
C GLU A 116 -2.77 -12.65 -3.35
N GLU A 117 -2.40 -11.43 -2.94
CA GLU A 117 -2.55 -10.23 -3.76
C GLU A 117 -1.65 -10.26 -5.00
N ASP A 118 -0.38 -10.65 -4.84
CA ASP A 118 0.57 -10.81 -5.95
C ASP A 118 0.11 -11.92 -6.92
N ASP A 119 -0.40 -13.05 -6.41
CA ASP A 119 -0.93 -14.14 -7.24
C ASP A 119 -2.19 -13.71 -8.01
N LYS A 120 -3.10 -12.95 -7.37
CA LYS A 120 -4.27 -12.38 -8.06
C LYS A 120 -3.88 -11.39 -9.15
N ALA A 121 -2.93 -10.49 -8.87
CA ALA A 121 -2.42 -9.55 -9.85
C ALA A 121 -1.79 -10.27 -11.06
N ARG A 122 -1.05 -11.36 -10.83
CA ARG A 122 -0.53 -12.20 -11.92
C ARG A 122 -1.65 -12.78 -12.76
N MET A 123 -2.66 -13.39 -12.13
CA MET A 123 -3.80 -13.97 -12.84
C MET A 123 -4.56 -12.93 -13.68
N GLU A 124 -4.79 -11.73 -13.16
CA GLU A 124 -5.44 -10.64 -13.91
C GLU A 124 -4.59 -10.22 -15.12
N THR A 125 -3.28 -10.04 -14.93
CA THR A 125 -2.39 -9.68 -16.04
C THR A 125 -2.33 -10.78 -17.10
N GLU A 126 -2.23 -12.05 -16.71
CA GLU A 126 -2.22 -13.18 -17.62
C GLU A 126 -3.53 -13.27 -18.41
N ALA A 127 -4.68 -13.04 -17.76
CA ALA A 127 -5.97 -12.98 -18.44
C ALA A 127 -6.03 -11.87 -19.50
N THR A 128 -5.52 -10.67 -19.21
CA THR A 128 -5.48 -9.58 -20.20
C THR A 128 -4.55 -9.89 -21.37
N ILE A 129 -3.41 -10.53 -21.10
CA ILE A 129 -2.44 -10.93 -22.13
C ILE A 129 -3.05 -12.01 -23.03
N LEU A 130 -3.74 -13.00 -22.45
CA LEU A 130 -4.42 -14.05 -23.20
C LEU A 130 -5.54 -13.49 -24.07
N ALA A 131 -6.38 -12.60 -23.53
CA ALA A 131 -7.42 -11.94 -24.32
C ALA A 131 -6.85 -11.16 -25.51
N ARG A 132 -5.79 -10.37 -25.28
CA ARG A 132 -5.09 -9.64 -26.35
C ARG A 132 -4.45 -10.57 -27.39
N LYS A 133 -3.89 -11.69 -26.94
CA LYS A 133 -3.27 -12.69 -27.82
C LYS A 133 -4.33 -13.37 -28.70
N GLU A 134 -5.49 -13.70 -28.14
CA GLU A 134 -6.60 -14.30 -28.86
C GLU A 134 -7.17 -13.33 -29.92
N GLU A 135 -7.34 -12.06 -29.57
CA GLU A 135 -7.74 -11.01 -30.52
C GLU A 135 -6.73 -10.89 -31.67
N MET A 136 -5.44 -10.85 -31.35
CA MET A 136 -4.37 -10.81 -32.35
C MET A 136 -4.39 -12.03 -33.27
N GLN A 137 -4.60 -13.23 -32.73
CA GLN A 137 -4.71 -14.46 -33.52
C GLN A 137 -5.94 -14.44 -34.44
N ARG A 138 -7.09 -13.93 -33.98
CA ARG A 138 -8.28 -13.75 -34.83
C ARG A 138 -8.03 -12.74 -35.96
N ALA A 139 -7.35 -11.63 -35.67
CA ALA A 139 -6.99 -10.66 -36.69
C ALA A 139 -5.99 -11.25 -37.71
N GLU A 140 -5.02 -12.04 -37.23
CA GLU A 140 -4.04 -12.72 -38.06
C GLU A 140 -4.69 -13.81 -38.93
N SER A 141 -5.63 -14.60 -38.39
CA SER A 141 -6.36 -15.62 -39.17
C SER A 141 -7.16 -14.96 -40.29
N ARG A 142 -7.89 -13.88 -40.01
CA ARG A 142 -8.59 -13.08 -41.03
C ARG A 142 -7.63 -12.56 -42.11
N ARG A 143 -6.48 -12.02 -41.72
CA ARG A 143 -5.44 -11.56 -42.67
C ARG A 143 -4.91 -12.69 -43.53
N LYS A 144 -4.66 -13.87 -42.95
CA LYS A 144 -4.18 -15.07 -43.67
C LYS A 144 -5.23 -15.57 -44.66
N GLU A 145 -6.49 -15.67 -44.24
CA GLU A 145 -7.60 -16.09 -45.12
C GLU A 145 -7.80 -15.13 -46.30
N LEU A 146 -7.81 -13.82 -46.04
CA LEU A 146 -7.86 -12.82 -47.11
C LEU A 146 -6.66 -12.93 -48.05
N ARG A 147 -5.45 -13.08 -47.49
CA ARG A 147 -4.22 -13.26 -48.24
C ARG A 147 -4.30 -14.50 -49.14
N GLU A 148 -4.69 -15.64 -48.58
CA GLU A 148 -4.84 -16.89 -49.31
C GLU A 148 -5.83 -16.76 -50.47
N LYS A 149 -6.99 -16.12 -50.25
CA LYS A 149 -7.96 -15.81 -51.30
C LYS A 149 -7.34 -14.95 -52.41
N MET A 150 -6.58 -13.90 -52.07
CA MET A 150 -5.93 -13.03 -53.07
C MET A 150 -4.83 -13.72 -53.86
N PHE A 151 -4.14 -14.71 -53.28
CA PHE A 151 -3.08 -15.47 -53.94
C PHE A 151 -3.58 -16.63 -54.80
N LYS A 152 -4.88 -16.94 -54.79
CA LYS A 152 -5.46 -17.94 -55.71
C LYS A 152 -5.29 -17.50 -57.15
N LYS A 153 -4.82 -18.44 -57.99
CA LYS A 153 -4.54 -18.22 -59.41
C LYS A 153 -5.41 -19.12 -60.30
N THR A 154 -5.68 -18.65 -61.51
CA THR A 154 -6.31 -19.44 -62.58
C THR A 154 -5.30 -20.41 -63.18
N LYS A 155 -5.75 -21.30 -64.09
CA LYS A 155 -4.88 -22.24 -64.81
C LYS A 155 -3.73 -21.55 -65.58
N SER A 156 -3.94 -20.32 -66.03
CA SER A 156 -2.94 -19.48 -66.71
C SER A 156 -2.04 -18.68 -65.76
N GLY A 157 -2.20 -18.84 -64.43
CA GLY A 157 -1.39 -18.15 -63.42
C GLY A 157 -1.83 -16.73 -63.07
N GLN A 158 -2.90 -16.22 -63.70
CA GLN A 158 -3.48 -14.91 -63.36
C GLN A 158 -4.24 -14.98 -62.02
N PRO A 159 -4.30 -13.91 -61.22
CA PRO A 159 -5.09 -13.90 -59.99
C PRO A 159 -6.57 -14.15 -60.29
N VAL A 160 -7.24 -14.93 -59.45
CA VAL A 160 -8.68 -15.19 -59.61
C VAL A 160 -9.44 -13.89 -59.35
N MET A 161 -10.03 -13.32 -60.40
CA MET A 161 -10.66 -12.00 -60.36
C MET A 161 -11.83 -11.91 -59.38
N LYS A 162 -12.55 -13.01 -59.12
CA LYS A 162 -13.64 -13.07 -58.13
C LYS A 162 -13.21 -12.49 -56.78
N TYR A 163 -12.14 -13.04 -56.19
CA TYR A 163 -11.66 -12.60 -54.87
C TYR A 163 -11.08 -11.19 -54.92
N ARG A 164 -10.41 -10.83 -56.02
CA ARG A 164 -9.82 -9.49 -56.18
C ARG A 164 -10.89 -8.40 -56.26
N ILE A 165 -11.98 -8.65 -56.99
CA ILE A 165 -13.12 -7.73 -57.09
C ILE A 165 -13.83 -7.62 -55.74
N GLU A 166 -14.09 -8.74 -55.05
CA GLU A 166 -14.68 -8.74 -53.70
C GLU A 166 -13.90 -7.84 -52.74
N HIS A 167 -12.56 -7.92 -52.73
CA HIS A 167 -11.72 -7.06 -51.89
C HIS A 167 -11.74 -5.58 -52.27
N ILE A 168 -11.75 -5.27 -53.58
CA ILE A 168 -11.87 -3.89 -54.04
C ILE A 168 -13.22 -3.31 -53.60
N LEU A 169 -14.30 -4.08 -53.69
CA LEU A 169 -15.62 -3.63 -53.23
C LEU A 169 -15.67 -3.43 -51.72
N GLU A 170 -15.10 -4.36 -50.94
CA GLU A 170 -15.03 -4.27 -49.48
C GLU A 170 -14.22 -3.04 -49.03
N THR A 171 -13.07 -2.78 -49.67
CA THR A 171 -12.24 -1.59 -49.37
C THR A 171 -12.92 -0.28 -49.75
N LEU A 172 -13.67 -0.25 -50.86
CA LEU A 172 -14.48 0.91 -51.26
C LEU A 172 -15.71 1.14 -50.37
N GLN A 173 -16.27 0.09 -49.78
CA GLN A 173 -17.37 0.21 -48.83
C GLN A 173 -16.88 0.64 -47.44
N GLY A 174 -15.75 0.09 -46.99
CA GLY A 174 -15.11 0.46 -45.73
C GLY A 174 -14.55 1.89 -45.72
N SER A 175 -14.27 2.48 -46.89
CA SER A 175 -13.83 3.87 -47.02
C SER A 175 -14.97 4.89 -47.13
N LYS A 176 -16.24 4.43 -47.21
CA LYS A 176 -17.44 5.31 -47.22
C LYS A 176 -17.88 5.74 -45.81
N VAL A 177 -16.95 5.80 -44.85
CA VAL A 177 -17.18 6.30 -43.49
C VAL A 177 -16.51 7.65 -43.32
#